data_AF-E0NQZ9-F1
#
_entry.id   AF-E0NQZ9-F1
#
_cell.length_a   1.000
_cell.length_b   1.000
_cell.length_c   1.000
_cell.angle_alpha   90.00
_cell.angle_beta   90.00
_cell.angle_gamma   90.00
#
_symmetry.space_group_name_H-M   'P 1'
#
loop_
_entity.id
_entity.type
_entity.pdbx_description
1 polymer ?
#
loop_
_entity_poly.entity_id
_entity_poly.type
_entity_poly.pdbx_seq_one_letter_code
_entity_poly.pdbx_strand_id
1 'polypeptide(L)'
;MTRINLIMMLLPFVFMVHEYEEIIMFRRWIDRNREELRKRFPKIESFFTRRGVFDYSTSTFAVGTAHEFILISVVSFCSVWTGEYQWWFAALTGYSVHLLMHIVQWIVYQKYVPVIITSFLTLPYCIYSFAEFSKTTVLSFLQMVLWAAIGIVLTILSLFSAFFFMDRFQRWEKGNK
;
A
#
# COMPACT_ATOMS: atom_id res chain seq x y z
N MET A 1 -25.85 -6.22 -8.04
CA MET A 1 -24.92 -5.53 -7.12
C MET A 1 -25.46 -4.15 -6.80
N THR A 2 -25.37 -3.70 -5.56
CA THR A 2 -25.66 -2.31 -5.17
C THR A 2 -24.50 -1.39 -5.58
N ARG A 3 -24.71 -0.07 -5.61
CA ARG A 3 -23.65 0.93 -5.90
C ARG A 3 -22.45 0.76 -4.98
N ILE A 4 -22.67 0.54 -3.69
CA ILE A 4 -21.60 0.38 -2.71
C ILE A 4 -20.75 -0.88 -3.00
N ASN A 5 -21.36 -1.98 -3.44
CA ASN A 5 -20.60 -3.19 -3.79
C ASN A 5 -19.67 -2.96 -4.98
N LEU A 6 -20.07 -2.16 -5.96
CA LEU A 6 -19.20 -1.79 -7.09
C LEU A 6 -18.03 -0.92 -6.63
N ILE A 7 -18.27 0.05 -5.74
CA ILE A 7 -17.20 0.84 -5.12
C ILE A 7 -16.25 -0.09 -4.40
N MET A 8 -16.75 -1.01 -3.58
CA MET A 8 -15.92 -1.93 -2.80
C MET A 8 -15.03 -2.80 -3.69
N MET A 9 -15.59 -3.36 -4.76
CA MET A 9 -14.86 -4.17 -5.73
C MET A 9 -13.86 -3.38 -6.59
N LEU A 10 -13.94 -2.04 -6.61
CA LEU A 10 -13.00 -1.19 -7.32
C LEU A 10 -11.69 -0.98 -6.54
N LEU A 11 -11.70 -1.20 -5.21
CA LEU A 11 -10.53 -0.99 -4.33
C LEU A 11 -9.26 -1.69 -4.84
N PRO A 12 -9.29 -2.99 -5.21
CA PRO A 12 -8.08 -3.68 -5.68
C PRO A 12 -7.53 -3.12 -6.99
N PHE A 13 -8.40 -2.62 -7.88
CA PHE A 13 -7.97 -1.99 -9.14
C PHE A 13 -7.29 -0.64 -8.87
N VAL A 14 -7.88 0.16 -7.98
CA VAL A 14 -7.31 1.44 -7.56
C VAL A 14 -5.96 1.24 -6.89
N PHE A 15 -5.87 0.24 -6.01
CA PHE A 15 -4.61 -0.18 -5.39
C PHE A 15 -3.55 -0.52 -6.45
N MET A 16 -3.88 -1.37 -7.44
CA MET A 16 -2.90 -1.74 -8.48
C MET A 16 -2.45 -0.58 -9.35
N VAL A 17 -3.35 0.36 -9.68
CA VAL A 17 -2.95 1.57 -10.42
C VAL A 17 -1.87 2.33 -9.66
N HIS A 18 -1.98 2.42 -8.33
CA HIS A 18 -0.99 3.05 -7.47
C HIS A 18 0.32 2.26 -7.41
N GLU A 19 0.25 0.96 -7.16
CA GLU A 19 1.44 0.10 -7.05
C GLU A 19 2.22 0.01 -8.37
N TYR A 20 1.57 0.14 -9.53
CA TYR A 20 2.28 0.16 -10.82
C TYR A 20 3.27 1.32 -10.93
N GLU A 21 2.96 2.50 -10.40
CA GLU A 21 3.93 3.61 -10.37
C GLU A 21 5.16 3.22 -9.53
N GLU A 22 4.95 2.55 -8.40
CA GLU A 22 6.04 2.06 -7.55
C GLU A 22 6.90 1.05 -8.30
N ILE A 23 6.31 -0.03 -8.80
CA ILE A 23 7.03 -1.13 -9.45
C ILE A 23 7.86 -0.61 -10.63
N ILE A 24 7.29 0.28 -11.45
CA ILE A 24 7.95 0.81 -12.65
C ILE A 24 9.08 1.78 -12.29
N MET A 25 8.88 2.65 -11.29
CA MET A 25 9.77 3.78 -11.05
C MET A 25 10.78 3.54 -9.93
N PHE A 26 10.47 2.68 -8.96
CA PHE A 26 11.24 2.55 -7.72
C PHE A 26 12.73 2.27 -7.96
N ARG A 27 13.04 1.28 -8.82
CA ARG A 27 14.44 0.90 -9.07
C ARG A 27 15.25 2.06 -9.66
N ARG A 28 14.74 2.66 -10.73
CA ARG A 28 15.38 3.79 -11.41
C ARG A 28 15.50 5.00 -10.50
N TRP A 29 14.52 5.23 -9.63
CA TRP A 29 14.53 6.32 -8.68
C TRP A 29 15.58 6.13 -7.59
N ILE A 30 15.69 4.93 -7.01
CA ILE A 30 16.75 4.60 -6.03
C ILE A 30 18.13 4.82 -6.63
N ASP A 31 18.39 4.28 -7.82
CA ASP A 31 19.70 4.35 -8.46
C ASP A 31 20.15 5.82 -8.68
N ARG A 32 19.20 6.71 -8.99
CA ARG A 32 19.47 8.15 -9.20
C ARG A 32 19.61 8.94 -7.90
N ASN A 33 18.94 8.54 -6.84
CA ASN A 33 18.79 9.34 -5.61
C ASN A 33 19.54 8.78 -4.40
N ARG A 34 20.21 7.62 -4.53
CA ARG A 34 20.90 6.92 -3.43
C ARG A 34 21.87 7.81 -2.66
N GLU A 35 22.68 8.58 -3.37
CA GLU A 35 23.67 9.47 -2.76
C GLU A 35 23.04 10.61 -1.96
N GLU A 36 21.91 11.13 -2.44
CA GLU A 36 21.16 12.15 -1.73
C GLU A 36 20.46 11.57 -0.50
N LEU A 37 19.86 10.38 -0.62
CA LEU A 37 19.26 9.67 0.52
C LEU A 37 20.29 9.42 1.62
N ARG A 38 21.51 9.03 1.24
CA ARG A 38 22.63 8.86 2.18
C ARG A 38 22.97 10.15 2.94
N LYS A 39 22.98 11.29 2.25
CA LYS A 39 23.34 12.59 2.84
C LYS A 39 22.22 13.19 3.69
N ARG A 40 20.98 13.18 3.19
CA ARG A 40 19.82 13.83 3.83
C ARG A 40 19.14 12.95 4.89
N PHE A 41 19.16 11.63 4.70
CA PHE A 41 18.45 10.66 5.54
C PHE A 41 19.35 9.48 5.95
N PRO A 42 20.50 9.71 6.62
CA PRO A 42 21.50 8.68 6.89
C PRO A 42 20.96 7.50 7.73
N LYS A 43 19.98 7.73 8.61
CA LYS A 43 19.33 6.65 9.38
C LYS A 43 18.49 5.72 8.50
N ILE A 44 17.76 6.28 7.53
CA ILE A 44 16.93 5.52 6.58
C ILE A 44 17.84 4.74 5.63
N GLU A 45 18.87 5.39 5.11
CA GLU A 45 19.88 4.72 4.27
C GLU A 45 20.52 3.55 5.01
N SER A 46 20.97 3.75 6.24
CA SER A 46 21.60 2.67 7.02
C SER A 46 20.64 1.48 7.24
N PHE A 47 19.36 1.77 7.51
CA PHE A 47 18.34 0.73 7.65
C PHE A 47 18.10 -0.05 6.35
N PHE A 48 17.95 0.64 5.22
CA PHE A 48 17.75 0.00 3.90
C PHE A 48 18.99 -0.76 3.43
N THR A 49 20.19 -0.27 3.71
CA THR A 49 21.44 -0.98 3.42
C THR A 49 21.55 -2.26 4.25
N ARG A 50 21.22 -2.21 5.56
CA ARG A 50 21.24 -3.41 6.41
C ARG A 50 20.23 -4.48 5.98
N ARG A 51 19.07 -4.07 5.47
CA ARG A 51 18.05 -4.99 4.94
C ARG A 51 18.26 -5.38 3.48
N GLY A 52 19.24 -4.82 2.79
CA GLY A 52 19.46 -5.07 1.37
C GLY A 52 18.32 -4.60 0.47
N VAL A 53 17.50 -3.65 0.93
CA VAL A 53 16.34 -3.11 0.19
C VAL A 53 16.79 -2.34 -1.06
N PHE A 54 17.95 -1.69 -0.99
CA PHE A 54 18.55 -1.03 -2.17
C PHE A 54 18.92 -2.02 -3.30
N ASP A 55 19.09 -3.30 -2.98
CA ASP A 55 19.43 -4.32 -3.97
C ASP A 55 18.19 -4.92 -4.62
N TYR A 56 16.99 -4.62 -4.13
CA TYR A 56 15.75 -5.18 -4.64
C TYR A 56 15.59 -4.89 -6.14
N SER A 57 15.37 -5.96 -6.89
CA SER A 57 15.00 -5.89 -8.29
C SER A 57 13.53 -5.50 -8.44
N THR A 58 13.14 -5.07 -9.64
CA THR A 58 11.74 -4.81 -9.95
C THR A 58 10.87 -6.05 -9.74
N SER A 59 11.39 -7.25 -10.03
CA SER A 59 10.74 -8.54 -9.74
C SER A 59 10.55 -8.76 -8.24
N THR A 60 11.56 -8.46 -7.40
CA THR A 60 11.39 -8.51 -5.94
C THR A 60 10.28 -7.58 -5.46
N PHE A 61 10.21 -6.34 -5.97
CA PHE A 61 9.10 -5.43 -5.66
C PHE A 61 7.75 -5.94 -6.15
N ALA A 62 7.70 -6.53 -7.35
CA ALA A 62 6.49 -7.14 -7.89
C ALA A 62 5.94 -8.26 -6.98
N VAL A 63 6.80 -9.01 -6.28
CA VAL A 63 6.36 -10.03 -5.31
C VAL A 63 5.67 -9.40 -4.10
N GLY A 64 6.24 -8.33 -3.53
CA GLY A 64 5.64 -7.63 -2.38
C GLY A 64 4.29 -7.01 -2.74
N THR A 65 4.23 -6.30 -3.86
CA THR A 65 2.99 -5.67 -4.36
C THR A 65 1.93 -6.71 -4.73
N ALA A 66 2.32 -7.85 -5.32
CA ALA A 66 1.39 -8.96 -5.59
C ALA A 66 0.81 -9.57 -4.31
N HIS A 67 1.61 -9.70 -3.25
CA HIS A 67 1.14 -10.17 -1.94
C HIS A 67 0.03 -9.25 -1.39
N GLU A 68 0.27 -7.95 -1.35
CA GLU A 68 -0.72 -6.97 -0.87
C GLU A 68 -1.96 -6.92 -1.77
N PHE A 69 -1.78 -7.01 -3.09
CA PHE A 69 -2.89 -7.07 -4.05
C PHE A 69 -3.81 -8.27 -3.82
N ILE A 70 -3.25 -9.45 -3.56
CA ILE A 70 -4.03 -10.65 -3.27
C ILE A 70 -4.83 -10.44 -1.97
N LEU A 71 -4.20 -9.91 -0.92
CA LEU A 71 -4.87 -9.66 0.36
C LEU A 71 -6.04 -8.68 0.20
N ILE A 72 -5.81 -7.52 -0.43
CA ILE A 72 -6.86 -6.51 -0.59
C ILE A 72 -7.99 -7.00 -1.51
N SER A 73 -7.67 -7.83 -2.51
CA SER A 73 -8.66 -8.47 -3.40
C SER A 73 -9.53 -9.46 -2.65
N VAL A 74 -8.92 -10.36 -1.86
CA VAL A 74 -9.64 -11.36 -1.06
C VAL A 74 -10.53 -10.68 -0.03
N VAL A 75 -10.01 -9.68 0.70
CA VAL A 75 -10.81 -8.95 1.69
C VAL A 75 -11.98 -8.23 1.03
N SER A 76 -11.76 -7.55 -0.10
CA SER A 76 -12.82 -6.83 -0.81
C SER A 76 -13.90 -7.79 -1.33
N PHE A 77 -13.50 -8.89 -1.97
CA PHE A 77 -14.42 -9.88 -2.48
C PHE A 77 -15.21 -10.56 -1.36
N CYS A 78 -14.53 -11.02 -0.30
CA CYS A 78 -15.18 -11.66 0.84
C CYS A 78 -16.16 -10.73 1.53
N SER A 79 -15.82 -9.46 1.76
CA SER A 79 -16.74 -8.47 2.33
C SER A 79 -18.02 -8.31 1.50
N VAL A 80 -17.90 -8.27 0.17
CA VAL A 80 -19.07 -8.15 -0.71
C VAL A 80 -19.88 -9.45 -0.74
N TRP A 81 -19.20 -10.61 -0.70
CA TRP A 81 -19.83 -11.93 -0.73
C TRP A 81 -20.61 -12.25 0.55
N THR A 82 -20.05 -11.94 1.71
CA THR A 82 -20.65 -12.23 3.02
C THR A 82 -21.54 -11.11 3.54
N GLY A 83 -21.41 -9.89 3.00
CA GLY A 83 -22.08 -8.68 3.52
C GLY A 83 -21.36 -8.03 4.70
N GLU A 84 -20.19 -8.54 5.10
CA GLU A 84 -19.40 -8.06 6.23
C GLU A 84 -18.48 -6.90 5.81
N TYR A 85 -19.08 -5.73 5.58
CA TYR A 85 -18.41 -4.56 4.98
C TYR A 85 -17.39 -3.87 5.88
N GLN A 86 -17.38 -4.14 7.18
CA GLN A 86 -16.41 -3.60 8.13
C GLN A 86 -14.97 -4.05 7.83
N TRP A 87 -14.79 -5.25 7.28
CA TRP A 87 -13.48 -5.73 6.82
C TRP A 87 -12.96 -4.93 5.63
N TRP A 88 -13.82 -4.64 4.67
CA TRP A 88 -13.49 -3.75 3.56
C TRP A 88 -13.16 -2.34 4.06
N PHE A 89 -13.89 -1.82 5.06
CA PHE A 89 -13.57 -0.51 5.65
C PHE A 89 -12.20 -0.50 6.34
N ALA A 90 -11.81 -1.60 7.01
CA ALA A 90 -10.46 -1.75 7.54
C ALA A 90 -9.40 -1.72 6.43
N ALA A 91 -9.64 -2.42 5.31
CA ALA A 91 -8.75 -2.40 4.14
C ALA A 91 -8.67 -1.00 3.48
N LEU A 92 -9.80 -0.31 3.31
CA LEU A 92 -9.86 1.06 2.81
C LEU A 92 -9.06 2.01 3.72
N THR A 93 -9.17 1.84 5.03
CA THR A 93 -8.40 2.64 6.00
C THR A 93 -6.91 2.38 5.85
N GLY A 94 -6.50 1.11 5.78
CA GLY A 94 -5.11 0.72 5.54
C GLY A 94 -4.53 1.36 4.30
N TYR A 95 -5.25 1.23 3.17
CA TYR A 95 -4.86 1.85 1.91
C TYR A 95 -4.83 3.39 1.98
N SER A 96 -5.79 4.02 2.65
CA SER A 96 -5.80 5.48 2.82
C SER A 96 -4.59 5.98 3.61
N VAL A 97 -4.23 5.27 4.68
CA VAL A 97 -3.03 5.58 5.47
C VAL A 97 -1.75 5.37 4.66
N HIS A 98 -1.67 4.32 3.85
CA HIS A 98 -0.57 4.08 2.90
C HIS A 98 -0.36 5.27 1.95
N LEU A 99 -1.43 5.76 1.31
CA LEU A 99 -1.35 6.95 0.44
C LEU A 99 -0.86 8.19 1.20
N LEU A 100 -1.40 8.44 2.41
CA LEU A 100 -0.99 9.58 3.23
C LEU A 100 0.48 9.49 3.63
N MET A 101 0.99 8.30 3.94
CA MET A 101 2.41 8.09 4.22
C MET A 101 3.28 8.49 3.05
N HIS A 102 2.90 8.14 1.81
CA HIS A 102 3.63 8.55 0.62
C HIS A 102 3.57 10.04 0.35
N ILE A 103 2.43 10.69 0.59
CA ILE A 103 2.31 12.14 0.50
C ILE A 103 3.23 12.83 1.52
N VAL A 104 3.28 12.32 2.76
CA VAL A 104 4.22 12.81 3.79
C VAL A 104 5.67 12.61 3.36
N GLN A 105 6.02 11.43 2.82
CA GLN A 105 7.36 11.17 2.28
C GLN A 105 7.72 12.17 1.18
N TRP A 106 6.80 12.46 0.26
CA TRP A 106 7.01 13.47 -0.78
C TRP A 106 7.21 14.88 -0.22
N ILE A 107 6.41 15.31 0.75
CA ILE A 107 6.55 16.63 1.40
C ILE A 107 7.92 16.75 2.07
N VAL A 108 8.35 15.70 2.79
CA VAL A 108 9.65 15.69 3.49
C VAL A 108 10.82 15.61 2.51
N TYR A 109 10.68 14.82 1.45
CA TYR A 109 11.72 14.64 0.44
C TYR A 109 11.87 15.86 -0.48
N GLN A 110 10.77 16.59 -0.72
CA GLN A 110 10.67 17.80 -1.57
C GLN A 110 11.08 17.58 -3.03
N LYS A 111 11.04 16.33 -3.49
CA LYS A 111 11.26 15.92 -4.88
C LYS A 111 10.31 14.79 -5.21
N TYR A 112 10.20 14.44 -6.49
CA TYR A 112 9.43 13.28 -6.91
C TYR A 112 9.83 12.04 -6.11
N VAL A 113 8.82 11.32 -5.63
CA VAL A 113 8.92 10.00 -4.99
C VAL A 113 8.01 9.09 -5.83
N PRO A 114 8.46 7.88 -6.23
CA PRO A 114 7.58 6.89 -6.85
C PRO A 114 6.30 6.79 -6.04
N VAL A 115 5.16 6.75 -6.73
CA VAL A 115 3.78 6.69 -6.22
C VAL A 115 3.08 8.01 -5.92
N ILE A 116 3.78 9.16 -6.01
CA ILE A 116 3.15 10.43 -5.62
C ILE A 116 2.03 10.84 -6.59
N ILE A 117 2.19 10.58 -7.89
CA ILE A 117 1.20 10.98 -8.90
C ILE A 117 -0.07 10.15 -8.69
N THR A 118 0.08 8.83 -8.56
CA THR A 118 -1.03 7.91 -8.31
C THR A 118 -1.62 8.08 -6.92
N SER A 119 -0.86 8.51 -5.92
CA SER A 119 -1.40 8.85 -4.59
C SER A 119 -2.45 9.95 -4.71
N PHE A 120 -2.13 11.04 -5.40
CA PHE A 120 -3.11 12.12 -5.64
C PHE A 120 -4.25 11.69 -6.55
N LEU A 121 -4.00 10.81 -7.53
CA LEU A 121 -5.03 10.31 -8.43
C LEU A 121 -6.04 9.39 -7.72
N THR A 122 -5.57 8.57 -6.78
CA THR A 122 -6.39 7.54 -6.11
C THR A 122 -6.97 8.00 -4.77
N LEU A 123 -6.44 9.06 -4.16
CA LEU A 123 -7.00 9.65 -2.93
C LEU A 123 -8.47 10.09 -3.06
N PRO A 124 -8.94 10.71 -4.18
CA PRO A 124 -10.34 11.02 -4.37
C PRO A 124 -11.25 9.80 -4.28
N TYR A 125 -10.80 8.64 -4.77
CA TYR A 125 -11.53 7.39 -4.63
C TYR A 125 -11.68 7.02 -3.15
N CYS A 126 -10.62 7.14 -2.33
CA CYS A 126 -10.69 6.85 -0.90
C CYS A 126 -11.70 7.75 -0.17
N ILE A 127 -11.66 9.06 -0.44
CA ILE A 127 -12.56 10.05 0.15
C ILE A 127 -14.01 9.75 -0.23
N TYR A 128 -14.29 9.52 -1.52
CA TYR A 128 -15.62 9.22 -2.01
C TYR A 128 -16.15 7.89 -1.45
N SER A 129 -15.31 6.85 -1.44
CA SER A 129 -15.63 5.52 -0.92
C SER A 129 -15.99 5.57 0.57
N PHE A 130 -15.23 6.35 1.36
CA PHE A 130 -15.53 6.59 2.76
C PHE A 130 -16.87 7.31 2.96
N ALA A 131 -17.14 8.35 2.16
CA ALA A 131 -18.37 9.11 2.23
C ALA A 131 -19.61 8.25 1.91
N GLU A 132 -19.52 7.41 0.87
CA GLU A 132 -20.63 6.50 0.51
C GLU A 132 -20.80 5.40 1.57
N PHE A 133 -19.70 4.80 2.05
CA PHE A 133 -19.75 3.81 3.12
C PHE A 133 -20.42 4.37 4.38
N SER A 134 -20.04 5.58 4.80
CA SER A 134 -20.57 6.24 6.00
C SER A 134 -22.08 6.52 5.95
N LYS A 135 -22.65 6.64 4.75
CA LYS A 135 -24.11 6.79 4.57
C LYS A 135 -24.87 5.47 4.70
N THR A 136 -24.21 4.36 4.40
CA THR A 136 -24.83 3.03 4.30
C THR A 136 -24.54 2.12 5.49
N THR A 137 -23.49 2.43 6.25
CA THR A 137 -23.03 1.58 7.34
C THR A 137 -23.95 1.66 8.55
N VAL A 138 -24.10 0.53 9.24
CA VAL A 138 -24.78 0.44 10.55
C VAL A 138 -23.82 0.60 11.71
N LEU A 139 -22.51 0.73 11.43
CA LEU A 139 -21.49 0.90 12.46
C LEU A 139 -21.64 2.26 13.15
N SER A 140 -21.56 2.24 14.48
CA SER A 140 -21.39 3.46 15.25
C SER A 140 -20.01 4.09 15.02
N PHE A 141 -19.86 5.37 15.35
CA PHE A 141 -18.58 6.08 15.24
C PHE A 141 -17.45 5.36 15.99
N LEU A 142 -17.70 4.85 17.21
CA LEU A 142 -16.70 4.12 17.97
C LEU A 142 -16.28 2.82 17.27
N GLN A 143 -17.23 2.08 16.69
CA GLN A 143 -16.92 0.88 15.91
C GLN A 143 -16.10 1.22 14.66
N MET A 144 -16.40 2.33 13.98
CA MET A 144 -15.56 2.81 12.86
C MET A 144 -14.13 3.11 13.33
N VAL A 145 -13.95 3.79 14.46
CA VAL A 145 -12.60 4.04 15.00
C VAL A 145 -11.87 2.74 15.31
N LEU A 146 -12.54 1.74 15.89
CA LEU A 146 -11.96 0.43 16.19
C LEU A 146 -11.57 -0.32 14.90
N TRP A 147 -12.45 -0.35 13.89
CA TRP A 147 -12.14 -0.98 12.61
C TRP A 147 -11.04 -0.25 11.84
N ALA A 148 -10.96 1.07 11.96
CA ALA A 148 -9.86 1.84 11.41
C ALA A 148 -8.52 1.46 12.08
N ALA A 149 -8.50 1.35 13.41
CA ALA A 149 -7.31 0.89 14.15
C ALA A 149 -6.91 -0.55 13.76
N ILE A 150 -7.89 -1.46 13.62
CA ILE A 150 -7.66 -2.82 13.12
C ILE A 150 -7.03 -2.76 11.71
N GLY A 151 -7.57 -1.95 10.81
CA GLY A 151 -7.03 -1.78 9.46
C GLY A 151 -5.58 -1.33 9.44
N ILE A 152 -5.21 -0.36 10.29
CA ILE A 152 -3.83 0.12 10.42
C ILE A 152 -2.91 -1.00 10.93
N VAL A 153 -3.31 -1.72 11.98
CA VAL A 153 -2.52 -2.83 12.53
C VAL A 153 -2.33 -3.92 11.48
N LEU A 154 -3.39 -4.32 10.78
CA LEU A 154 -3.32 -5.33 9.73
C LEU A 154 -2.41 -4.89 8.57
N THR A 155 -2.42 -3.61 8.20
CA THR A 155 -1.52 -3.06 7.17
C THR A 155 -0.07 -3.14 7.62
N ILE A 156 0.24 -2.82 8.87
CA ILE A 156 1.60 -2.95 9.40
C ILE A 156 2.06 -4.41 9.36
N LEU A 157 1.18 -5.34 9.75
CA LEU A 157 1.47 -6.78 9.71
C LEU A 157 1.64 -7.29 8.27
N SER A 158 0.82 -6.82 7.33
CA SER A 158 0.92 -7.20 5.91
C SER A 158 2.24 -6.72 5.31
N LEU A 159 2.67 -5.48 5.61
CA LEU A 159 3.98 -4.97 5.19
C LEU A 159 5.13 -5.86 5.68
N PHE A 160 5.12 -6.29 6.95
CA PHE A 160 6.15 -7.23 7.44
C PHE A 160 6.12 -8.57 6.70
N SER A 161 4.92 -9.08 6.40
CA SER A 161 4.74 -10.30 5.59
C SER A 161 5.28 -10.10 4.16
N ALA A 162 4.96 -8.99 3.51
CA ALA A 162 5.45 -8.66 2.17
C ALA A 162 6.98 -8.61 2.13
N PHE A 163 7.63 -7.90 3.07
CA PHE A 163 9.09 -7.87 3.16
C PHE A 163 9.69 -9.27 3.34
N PHE A 164 9.05 -10.13 4.14
CA PHE A 164 9.51 -11.52 4.30
C PHE A 164 9.49 -12.29 2.96
N PHE A 165 8.41 -12.17 2.18
CA PHE A 165 8.33 -12.79 0.85
C PHE A 165 9.33 -12.21 -0.13
N MET A 166 9.52 -10.89 -0.13
CA MET A 166 10.51 -10.19 -0.94
C MET A 166 11.93 -10.66 -0.62
N ASP A 167 12.31 -10.76 0.65
CA ASP A 167 13.63 -11.23 1.08
C ASP A 167 13.89 -12.69 0.70
N ARG A 168 12.85 -13.53 0.76
CA ARG A 168 12.93 -14.93 0.31
C ARG A 168 13.12 -15.01 -1.20
N PHE A 169 12.34 -14.25 -1.96
CA PHE A 169 12.42 -14.22 -3.42
C PHE A 169 13.78 -13.67 -3.89
N GLN A 170 14.26 -12.59 -3.28
CA GLN A 170 15.56 -12.01 -3.63
C GLN A 170 16.72 -12.99 -3.44
N ARG A 171 16.73 -13.75 -2.34
CA ARG A 171 17.77 -14.78 -2.12
C ARG A 171 17.72 -15.86 -3.19
N TRP A 172 16.52 -16.29 -3.57
CA TRP A 172 16.33 -17.22 -4.68
C TRP A 172 16.81 -16.62 -6.00
N GLU A 173 16.47 -15.36 -6.31
CA GLU A 173 16.87 -14.71 -7.56
C GLU A 173 18.39 -14.54 -7.65
N LYS A 174 19.07 -14.15 -6.55
CA LYS A 174 20.53 -14.03 -6.50
C LYS A 174 21.24 -15.38 -6.61
N GLY A 175 20.65 -16.46 -6.07
CA GLY A 175 21.24 -17.81 -6.13
C GLY A 175 21.08 -18.53 -7.47
N ASN A 176 20.22 -18.02 -8.36
CA ASN A 176 19.99 -18.56 -9.70
C ASN A 176 20.54 -17.66 -10.83
N LYS A 177 21.35 -16.65 -10.48
CA LYS A 177 22.15 -15.84 -11.42
C LYS A 177 23.58 -16.35 -11.42
#